data_AF-A0A0F7PAG9-F1
#
_entry.id   AF-A0A0F7PAG9-F1
#
_cell.length_a   1.000
_cell.length_b   1.000
_cell.length_c   1.000
_cell.angle_alpha   90.00
_cell.angle_beta   90.00
_cell.angle_gamma   90.00
#
_symmetry.space_group_name_H-M   'P 1'
#
loop_
_entity.id
_entity.type
_entity.pdbx_description
1 polymer ?
#
loop_
_entity_poly.entity_id
_entity_poly.type
_entity_poly.pdbx_seq_one_letter_code
_entity_poly.pdbx_strand_id
1 'polypeptide(L)' 'MATEEKTGERTTLDDVMEDIRRELVLRVAKADRDEHREIYDALENE' A
#
# COMPACT_ATOMS: atom_id res chain seq x y z
N MET A 1 20.29 -15.78 -17.21
CA MET A 1 20.45 -14.38 -16.79
C MET A 1 19.80 -14.27 -15.42
N ALA A 2 20.57 -14.46 -14.36
CA ALA A 2 20.08 -14.23 -13.00
C ALA A 2 20.06 -12.71 -12.80
N THR A 3 18.91 -12.13 -12.53
CA THR A 3 18.86 -10.79 -11.95
C THR A 3 19.39 -10.94 -10.54
N GLU A 4 20.69 -10.70 -10.36
CA GLU A 4 21.23 -10.40 -9.05
C GLU A 4 20.48 -9.16 -8.57
N GLU A 5 19.45 -9.39 -7.76
CA GLU A 5 18.81 -8.36 -6.97
C GLU A 5 19.94 -7.80 -6.11
N LYS A 6 20.46 -6.64 -6.53
CA LYS A 6 21.43 -5.89 -5.73
C LYS A 6 20.68 -5.51 -4.46
N THR A 7 20.73 -6.37 -3.45
CA THR A 7 20.49 -6.02 -2.06
C THR A 7 21.62 -5.10 -1.64
N GLY A 8 21.61 -3.89 -2.20
CA GLY A 8 22.36 -2.78 -1.63
C GLY A 8 21.91 -2.60 -0.20
N GLU A 9 22.83 -2.25 0.69
CA GLU A 9 22.49 -1.93 2.07
C GLU A 9 21.36 -0.89 2.07
N ARG A 10 20.30 -1.13 2.87
CA ARG A 10 19.17 -0.22 2.97
C ARG A 10 19.69 1.16 3.34
N THR A 11 19.40 2.12 2.49
CA THR A 11 19.76 3.51 2.72
C THR A 11 18.63 4.21 3.49
N THR A 12 18.95 5.34 4.11
CA THR A 12 17.93 6.20 4.73
C THR A 12 16.87 6.67 3.73
N LEU A 13 17.23 6.79 2.45
CA LEU A 13 16.28 7.10 1.38
C LEU A 13 15.30 5.93 1.15
N ASP A 14 15.76 4.69 1.23
CA ASP A 14 14.89 3.52 1.05
C ASP A 14 13.80 3.45 2.12
N ASP A 15 14.14 3.77 3.37
CA ASP A 15 13.17 3.80 4.48
C ASP A 15 12.13 4.91 4.28
N VAL A 16 12.55 6.12 3.90
CA VAL A 16 11.64 7.22 3.58
C VAL A 16 10.73 6.87 2.38
N MET A 17 11.28 6.23 1.36
CA MET A 17 10.53 5.80 0.19
C MET A 17 9.55 4.67 0.52
N GLU A 18 9.86 3.79 1.47
CA GLU A 18 8.94 2.76 1.98
C GLU A 18 7.78 3.40 2.75
N ASP A 19 8.06 4.37 3.62
CA ASP A 19 7.04 5.09 4.38
C ASP A 19 6.08 5.84 3.46
N ILE A 20 6.61 6.54 2.45
CA ILE A 20 5.80 7.23 1.44
C ILE A 20 4.92 6.22 0.67
N ARG A 21 5.50 5.08 0.26
CA ARG A 21 4.75 4.05 -0.48
C ARG A 21 3.62 3.48 0.37
N ARG A 22 3.88 3.21 1.64
CA ARG A 22 2.89 2.72 2.60
C ARG A 22 1.74 3.72 2.77
N GLU A 23 2.06 5.00 2.95
CA GLU A 23 1.07 6.06 3.09
C GLU A 23 0.19 6.21 1.84
N LEU A 24 0.78 6.13 0.64
CA LEU A 24 0.03 6.18 -0.61
C LEU A 24 -0.95 5.00 -0.75
N VAL A 25 -0.50 3.78 -0.42
CA VAL A 25 -1.37 2.59 -0.44
C VAL A 25 -2.53 2.74 0.53
N LEU A 26 -2.28 3.24 1.75
CA LEU A 26 -3.33 3.48 2.74
C LEU A 26 -4.35 4.49 2.27
N ARG A 27 -3.91 5.58 1.62
CA ARG A 27 -4.83 6.59 1.07
C ARG A 27 -5.71 6.03 -0.04
N VAL A 28 -5.13 5.25 -0.96
CA VAL A 28 -5.89 4.60 -2.04
C VAL A 28 -6.87 3.60 -1.45
N ALA A 29 -6.44 2.73 -0.54
CA ALA A 29 -7.31 1.75 0.10
C ALA A 29 -8.46 2.41 0.88
N LYS A 30 -8.19 3.55 1.53
CA LYS A 30 -9.25 4.33 2.20
C LYS A 30 -10.24 4.92 1.21
N ALA A 31 -9.75 5.54 0.12
CA ALA A 31 -10.60 6.10 -0.91
C ALA A 31 -11.47 5.02 -1.58
N ASP A 32 -10.88 3.87 -1.88
CA ASP A 32 -11.57 2.69 -2.43
C ASP A 32 -12.65 2.18 -1.47
N ARG A 33 -12.33 2.04 -0.18
CA ARG A 33 -13.32 1.67 0.84
C ARG A 33 -14.44 2.69 0.96
N ASP A 34 -14.12 3.99 0.92
CA ASP A 34 -15.12 5.05 1.04
C ASP A 34 -16.03 5.11 -0.21
N GLU A 35 -15.50 4.83 -1.41
CA GLU A 35 -16.27 4.72 -2.66
C GLU A 35 -17.16 3.48 -2.70
N HIS A 36 -16.64 2.35 -2.22
CA HIS A 36 -17.37 1.07 -2.17
C HIS A 36 -18.05 0.81 -0.83
N ARG A 37 -18.22 1.84 -0.01
CA ARG A 37 -18.75 1.74 1.35
C ARG A 37 -20.12 1.07 1.39
N GLU A 38 -20.99 1.39 0.43
CA GLU A 38 -22.32 0.80 0.33
C GLU A 38 -22.30 -0.72 0.11
N ILE A 39 -21.29 -1.24 -0.60
CA ILE A 39 -21.12 -2.68 -0.85
C ILE A 39 -20.65 -3.37 0.42
N TYR A 40 -19.66 -2.79 1.11
CA TYR A 40 -19.16 -3.34 2.37
C TYR A 40 -20.19 -3.25 3.49
N ASP A 41 -20.94 -2.15 3.59
CA ASP A 41 -22.03 -1.97 4.55
C ASP A 41 -23.18 -2.96 4.25
N ALA A 42 -23.46 -3.29 2.98
CA ALA A 42 -24.44 -4.31 2.61
C ALA A 42 -24.00 -5.72 3.03
N LEU A 43 -22.71 -6.05 2.91
CA LEU A 43 -22.12 -7.33 3.35
C LEU A 43 -22.06 -7.48 4.88
N GLU A 44 -22.00 -6.39 5.64
CA GLU A 44 -22.00 -6.43 7.12
C GLU A 44 -23.39 -6.80 7.70
N ASN A 45 -24.46 -6.65 6.91
CA ASN A 45 -25.84 -6.85 7.33
C ASN A 45 -26.47 -8.18 6.88
N GLU A 46 -25.67 -9.13 6.36
CA GLU A 46 -26.06 -10.54 6.11
C GLU A 46 -25.70 -11.47 7.28
#